data_AF-A2F5A1-F1
#
_entry.id   AF-A2F5A1-F1
#
_cell.length_a   1.000
_cell.length_b   1.000
_cell.length_c   1.000
_cell.angle_alpha   90.00
_cell.angle_beta   90.00
_cell.angle_gamma   90.00
#
_symmetry.space_group_name_H-M   'P 1'
#
loop_
_entity.id
_entity.type
_entity.pdbx_description
1 polymer ?
#
loop_
_entity_poly.entity_id
_entity_poly.type
_entity_poly.pdbx_seq_one_letter_code
_entity_poly.pdbx_strand_id
1 'polypeptide(L)'
;MISDQYQEYMSVVADRRRKASDRFYQVQKILSALPKCKRRKSDILLIAKKISEKTGINIDRSAKRIYDCLICWYCENWSAVNKYIIETYYEIFEPENYEKFKGLKHLEFPECLKISVLLKQ
;
A
#
# COMPACT_ATOMS: atom_id res chain seq x y z
N MET A 1 -23.73 -21.12 13.62
CA MET A 1 -22.75 -21.79 12.74
C MET A 1 -22.09 -20.74 11.87
N ILE A 2 -20.76 -20.69 11.88
CA ILE A 2 -20.00 -19.90 10.91
C ILE A 2 -20.07 -20.66 9.59
N SER A 3 -20.41 -20.00 8.47
CA SER A 3 -20.57 -20.70 7.20
C SER A 3 -19.24 -21.28 6.70
N ASP A 4 -19.29 -22.40 5.98
CA ASP A 4 -18.10 -23.05 5.43
C ASP A 4 -17.31 -22.12 4.50
N GLN A 5 -18.01 -21.24 3.78
CA GLN A 5 -17.40 -20.17 2.96
C GLN A 5 -16.58 -19.17 3.79
N TYR A 6 -17.00 -18.87 5.03
CA TYR A 6 -16.23 -17.98 5.91
C TYR A 6 -14.98 -18.67 6.47
N GLN A 7 -15.04 -19.97 6.74
CA GLN A 7 -13.89 -20.76 7.18
C GLN A 7 -12.80 -20.82 6.10
N GLU A 8 -13.20 -21.13 4.86
CA GLU A 8 -12.30 -21.14 3.70
C GLU A 8 -11.74 -19.73 3.40
N TYR A 9 -12.57 -18.69 3.54
CA TYR A 9 -12.16 -17.28 3.46
C TYR A 9 -11.05 -16.94 4.46
N MET A 10 -11.18 -17.36 5.73
CA MET A 10 -10.19 -17.08 6.76
C MET A 10 -8.89 -17.87 6.56
N SER A 11 -8.95 -19.08 5.98
CA SER A 11 -7.75 -19.89 5.74
C SER A 11 -6.83 -19.26 4.70
N VAL A 12 -7.37 -18.77 3.58
CA VAL A 12 -6.60 -18.11 2.51
C VAL A 12 -5.90 -16.85 3.01
N VAL A 13 -6.60 -16.03 3.80
CA VAL A 13 -6.03 -14.82 4.41
C VAL A 13 -4.93 -15.20 5.40
N ALA A 14 -5.17 -16.20 6.25
CA ALA A 14 -4.21 -16.65 7.25
C ALA A 14 -2.93 -17.22 6.63
N ASP A 15 -3.03 -17.99 5.54
CA ASP A 15 -1.87 -18.54 4.82
C ASP A 15 -1.04 -17.43 4.20
N ARG A 16 -1.69 -16.48 3.53
CA ARG A 16 -1.00 -15.36 2.86
C ARG A 16 -0.34 -14.43 3.87
N ARG A 17 -1.01 -14.19 5.00
CA ARG A 17 -0.47 -13.40 6.12
C ARG A 17 0.70 -14.09 6.81
N ARG A 18 0.68 -15.42 6.97
CA ARG A 18 1.84 -16.20 7.46
C ARG A 18 3.06 -16.03 6.55
N LYS A 19 2.87 -16.05 5.23
CA LYS A 19 3.96 -15.83 4.25
C LYS A 19 4.50 -14.39 4.30
N ALA A 20 3.64 -13.40 4.51
CA ALA A 20 4.06 -12.01 4.65
C ALA A 20 4.81 -11.75 5.97
N SER A 21 4.52 -12.50 7.03
CA SER A 21 5.20 -12.45 8.33
C SER A 21 5.31 -11.01 8.87
N ASP A 22 6.44 -10.63 9.45
CA ASP A 22 6.67 -9.32 10.09
C ASP A 22 6.54 -8.14 9.13
N ARG A 23 6.75 -8.37 7.82
CA ARG A 23 6.60 -7.35 6.78
C ARG A 23 5.16 -6.82 6.73
N PHE A 24 4.17 -7.65 7.06
CA PHE A 24 2.76 -7.26 7.05
C PHE A 24 2.51 -6.03 7.93
N TYR A 25 2.97 -6.07 9.18
CA TYR A 25 2.73 -4.99 10.13
C TYR A 25 3.52 -3.74 9.77
N GLN A 26 4.73 -3.90 9.25
CA GLN A 26 5.55 -2.79 8.76
C GLN A 26 4.84 -2.07 7.60
N VAL A 27 4.48 -2.80 6.54
CA VAL A 27 3.78 -2.25 5.37
C VAL A 27 2.44 -1.63 5.76
N GLN A 28 1.69 -2.28 6.64
CA GLN A 28 0.43 -1.72 7.15
C GLN A 28 0.65 -0.39 7.87
N LYS A 29 1.70 -0.27 8.69
CA LYS A 29 2.04 0.97 9.41
C LYS A 29 2.45 2.08 8.44
N ILE A 30 3.26 1.74 7.44
CA ILE A 30 3.68 2.65 6.34
C ILE A 30 2.45 3.21 5.62
N LEU A 31 1.56 2.35 5.13
CA LEU A 31 0.37 2.76 4.39
C LEU A 31 -0.62 3.55 5.27
N SER A 32 -0.71 3.21 6.56
CA SER A 32 -1.56 3.94 7.52
C SER A 32 -1.02 5.31 7.90
N ALA A 33 0.29 5.56 7.71
CA ALA A 33 0.92 6.84 8.01
C ALA A 33 0.65 7.91 6.93
N LEU A 34 0.12 7.51 5.77
CA LEU A 34 -0.26 8.44 4.71
C LEU A 34 -1.43 9.32 5.17
N PRO A 35 -1.28 10.67 5.22
CA PRO A 35 -2.23 11.56 5.88
C PRO A 35 -3.68 11.47 5.39
N LYS A 36 -3.87 11.27 4.07
CA LYS A 36 -5.20 11.11 3.46
C LYS A 36 -5.69 9.66 3.38
N CYS A 37 -4.84 8.67 3.66
CA CYS A 37 -5.18 7.25 3.52
C CYS A 37 -5.41 6.53 4.86
N LYS A 38 -5.79 7.24 5.94
CA LYS A 38 -5.99 6.74 7.33
C LYS A 38 -6.81 5.43 7.44
N ARG A 39 -6.21 4.31 7.02
CA ARG A 39 -6.76 2.95 6.95
C ARG A 39 -7.98 2.76 6.02
N ARG A 40 -8.23 3.67 5.09
CA ARG A 40 -9.29 3.47 4.10
C ARG A 40 -8.80 2.51 3.03
N LYS A 41 -9.35 1.30 3.00
CA LYS A 41 -9.04 0.28 2.00
C LYS A 41 -9.20 0.82 0.57
N SER A 42 -10.21 1.65 0.31
CA SER A 42 -10.46 2.26 -1.01
C SER A 42 -9.25 3.05 -1.51
N ASP A 43 -8.64 3.83 -0.63
CA ASP A 43 -7.58 4.78 -0.98
C ASP A 43 -6.26 4.03 -1.18
N ILE A 44 -5.99 3.06 -0.31
CA ILE A 44 -4.84 2.14 -0.45
C ILE A 44 -4.98 1.30 -1.72
N LEU A 45 -6.20 0.85 -2.06
CA LEU A 45 -6.45 0.12 -3.30
C LEU A 45 -6.27 1.02 -4.54
N LEU A 46 -6.63 2.29 -4.45
CA LEU A 46 -6.43 3.25 -5.54
C LEU A 46 -4.94 3.46 -5.81
N ILE A 47 -4.12 3.63 -4.77
CA ILE A 47 -2.66 3.66 -4.89
C ILE A 47 -2.16 2.36 -5.53
N ALA A 48 -2.60 1.20 -5.05
CA ALA A 48 -2.17 -0.09 -5.59
C ALA A 48 -2.49 -0.21 -7.09
N LYS A 49 -3.68 0.23 -7.53
CA LYS A 49 -4.07 0.23 -8.96
C LYS A 49 -3.14 1.09 -9.80
N LYS A 50 -2.81 2.29 -9.34
CA LYS A 50 -1.88 3.17 -10.06
C LYS A 50 -0.46 2.61 -10.12
N ILE A 51 0.01 1.96 -9.04
CA ILE A 51 1.30 1.26 -9.06
C ILE A 51 1.25 0.05 -10.01
N SER A 52 0.14 -0.68 -10.04
CA SER A 52 -0.09 -1.80 -10.96
C SER A 52 0.01 -1.34 -12.42
N GLU A 53 -0.59 -0.21 -12.78
CA GLU A 53 -0.44 0.43 -14.10
C GLU A 53 1.03 0.77 -14.42
N LYS A 54 1.79 1.29 -13.45
CA LYS A 54 3.21 1.68 -13.63
C LYS A 54 4.18 0.49 -13.71
N THR A 55 3.88 -0.60 -13.02
CA THR A 55 4.79 -1.75 -12.86
C THR A 55 4.42 -2.97 -13.70
N GLY A 56 3.18 -3.03 -14.19
CA GLY A 56 2.61 -4.22 -14.84
C GLY A 56 2.26 -5.35 -13.86
N ILE A 57 2.45 -5.16 -12.56
CA ILE A 57 2.16 -6.20 -11.55
C ILE A 57 0.65 -6.22 -11.28
N ASN A 58 0.00 -7.32 -11.63
CA ASN A 58 -1.44 -7.47 -11.48
C ASN A 58 -1.88 -7.58 -10.01
N ILE A 59 -2.98 -6.90 -9.68
CA ILE A 59 -3.67 -7.06 -8.39
C ILE A 59 -4.71 -8.16 -8.50
N ASP A 60 -4.55 -9.22 -7.72
CA ASP A 60 -5.47 -10.35 -7.72
C ASP A 60 -6.85 -10.00 -7.14
N ARG A 61 -7.83 -10.88 -7.42
CA ARG A 61 -9.23 -10.68 -7.03
C ARG A 61 -9.39 -10.57 -5.51
N SER A 62 -8.60 -11.31 -4.73
CA SER A 62 -8.67 -11.32 -3.27
C SER A 62 -8.11 -10.02 -2.70
N ALA A 63 -6.99 -9.52 -3.22
CA ALA A 63 -6.41 -8.22 -2.85
C ALA A 63 -7.33 -7.04 -3.17
N LYS A 64 -8.12 -7.09 -4.25
CA LYS A 64 -9.14 -6.07 -4.55
C LYS A 64 -10.29 -6.07 -3.52
N ARG A 65 -10.60 -7.22 -2.91
CA ARG A 65 -11.78 -7.41 -2.05
C ARG A 65 -11.48 -7.37 -0.56
N ILE A 66 -10.31 -7.83 -0.14
CA ILE A 66 -9.97 -8.05 1.27
C ILE A 66 -8.79 -7.15 1.63
N TYR A 67 -8.91 -6.39 2.72
CA TYR A 67 -7.86 -5.47 3.15
C TYR A 67 -6.55 -6.20 3.48
N ASP A 68 -6.61 -7.28 4.25
CA ASP A 68 -5.41 -8.05 4.59
C ASP A 68 -4.72 -8.64 3.35
N CYS A 69 -5.49 -9.13 2.37
CA CYS A 69 -4.92 -9.59 1.10
C CYS A 69 -4.29 -8.45 0.30
N LEU A 70 -4.83 -7.23 0.39
CA LEU A 70 -4.22 -6.05 -0.23
C LEU A 70 -2.87 -5.73 0.41
N ILE A 71 -2.78 -5.77 1.74
CA ILE A 71 -1.50 -5.60 2.45
C ILE A 71 -0.53 -6.72 2.08
N CYS A 72 -0.99 -7.97 1.99
CA CYS A 72 -0.16 -9.09 1.54
C CYS A 72 0.37 -8.87 0.12
N TRP A 73 -0.45 -8.37 -0.81
CA TRP A 73 -0.01 -8.04 -2.16
C TRP A 73 1.12 -7.00 -2.16
N TYR A 74 1.05 -5.97 -1.31
CA TYR A 74 2.17 -5.02 -1.13
C TYR A 74 3.42 -5.71 -0.56
N CYS A 75 3.25 -6.63 0.38
CA CYS A 75 4.38 -7.35 1.00
C CYS A 75 5.10 -8.25 0.00
N GLU A 76 4.33 -8.98 -0.81
CA GLU A 76 4.82 -9.88 -1.86
C GLU A 76 5.61 -9.13 -2.93
N ASN A 77 5.16 -7.93 -3.28
CA ASN A 77 5.74 -7.13 -4.36
C ASN A 77 6.61 -5.98 -3.85
N TRP A 78 6.98 -6.00 -2.57
CA TRP A 78 7.54 -4.84 -1.86
C TRP A 78 8.75 -4.23 -2.57
N SER A 79 9.70 -5.05 -3.03
CA SER A 79 10.91 -4.61 -3.72
C SER A 79 10.62 -3.81 -5.01
N ALA A 80 9.54 -4.13 -5.70
CA ALA A 80 9.13 -3.44 -6.92
C ALA A 80 8.25 -2.22 -6.64
N VAL A 81 7.35 -2.30 -5.66
CA VAL A 81 6.28 -1.30 -5.45
C VAL A 81 6.67 -0.16 -4.51
N ASN A 82 7.58 -0.38 -3.55
CA ASN A 82 7.81 0.57 -2.45
C ASN A 82 8.21 1.97 -2.94
N LYS A 83 9.07 2.04 -3.97
CA LYS A 83 9.57 3.29 -4.57
C LYS A 83 8.49 4.14 -5.25
N TYR A 84 7.35 3.54 -5.59
CA TYR A 84 6.24 4.22 -6.24
C TYR A 84 5.16 4.70 -5.27
N ILE A 85 5.18 4.27 -4.00
CA ILE A 85 4.10 4.55 -3.04
C ILE A 85 3.93 6.06 -2.84
N ILE A 86 5.02 6.77 -2.57
CA ILE A 86 4.98 8.21 -2.29
C ILE A 86 4.65 9.01 -3.55
N GLU A 87 5.34 8.73 -4.66
CA GLU A 87 5.05 9.38 -5.94
C GLU A 87 3.56 9.25 -6.30
N THR A 88 3.03 8.03 -6.21
CA THR A 88 1.62 7.75 -6.51
C THR A 88 0.67 8.41 -5.51
N TYR A 89 1.03 8.46 -4.23
CA TYR A 89 0.24 9.19 -3.23
C TYR A 89 0.10 10.67 -3.61
N TYR A 90 1.21 11.34 -3.93
CA TYR A 90 1.20 12.76 -4.32
C TYR A 90 0.44 12.98 -5.62
N GLU A 91 0.64 12.11 -6.62
CA GLU A 91 -0.10 12.17 -7.90
C GLU A 91 -1.62 12.16 -7.69
N ILE A 92 -2.12 11.31 -6.78
CA ILE A 92 -3.55 11.14 -6.54
C ILE A 92 -4.11 12.22 -5.61
N PHE A 93 -3.39 12.52 -4.52
CA PHE A 93 -3.97 13.19 -3.36
C PHE A 93 -3.47 14.62 -3.16
N GLU A 94 -2.30 14.98 -3.67
CA GLU A 94 -1.66 16.29 -3.50
C GLU A 94 -0.90 16.69 -4.78
N PRO A 95 -1.58 16.80 -5.93
CA PRO A 95 -0.95 17.06 -7.22
C PRO A 95 -0.18 18.39 -7.28
N GLU A 96 -0.59 19.39 -6.49
CA GLU A 96 0.10 20.67 -6.32
C GLU A 96 1.52 20.50 -5.74
N ASN A 97 1.76 19.42 -5.00
CA ASN A 97 3.06 19.09 -4.41
C ASN A 97 3.84 18.07 -5.25
N TYR A 98 3.23 17.45 -6.27
CA TYR A 98 3.81 16.36 -7.05
C TYR A 98 5.18 16.72 -7.67
N GLU A 99 5.29 17.88 -8.31
CA GLU A 99 6.54 18.31 -8.96
C GLU A 99 7.68 18.54 -7.96
N LYS A 100 7.39 18.91 -6.71
CA LYS A 100 8.39 19.01 -5.63
C LYS A 100 8.94 17.64 -5.22
N PHE A 101 8.12 16.59 -5.32
CA PHE A 101 8.49 15.22 -4.93
C PHE A 101 9.08 14.38 -6.06
N LYS A 102 8.78 14.71 -7.32
CA LYS A 102 9.30 14.02 -8.51
C LYS A 102 10.84 14.01 -8.59
N GLY A 103 11.51 14.95 -7.91
CA GLY A 103 12.97 15.00 -7.76
C GLY A 103 13.54 14.13 -6.64
N LEU A 104 12.72 13.53 -5.76
CA LEU A 104 13.14 12.77 -4.58
C LEU A 104 13.06 11.24 -4.77
N LYS A 105 13.11 10.77 -6.02
CA LYS A 105 12.96 9.34 -6.42
C LYS A 105 13.97 8.37 -5.79
N HIS A 106 14.98 8.89 -5.08
CA HIS A 106 16.06 8.13 -4.47
C HIS A 106 15.83 7.82 -2.98
N LEU A 107 14.83 8.42 -2.33
CA LEU A 107 14.60 8.24 -0.90
C LEU A 107 13.76 7.00 -0.61
N GLU A 108 14.34 6.08 0.16
CA GLU A 108 13.62 4.94 0.69
C GLU A 108 12.66 5.38 1.81
N PHE A 109 11.55 4.68 1.96
CA PHE A 109 10.62 4.91 3.06
C PHE A 109 11.30 4.51 4.38
N PRO A 110 11.39 5.38 5.42
CA PRO A 110 10.44 6.43 5.79
C PRO A 110 10.93 7.89 5.67
N GLU A 111 12.03 8.15 4.97
CA GLU A 111 12.65 9.49 4.94
C GLU A 111 11.78 10.54 4.23
N CYS A 112 11.05 10.12 3.22
CA CYS A 112 10.04 10.90 2.50
C CYS A 112 8.83 11.34 3.36
N LEU A 113 8.49 10.61 4.43
CA LEU A 113 7.44 10.99 5.38
C LEU A 113 7.88 12.13 6.32
N LYS A 114 9.18 12.27 6.58
CA LYS A 114 9.70 13.41 7.35
C LYS A 114 9.57 14.71 6.55
N ILE A 115 9.79 14.65 5.24
CA ILE A 115 9.71 15.81 4.34
C ILE A 115 8.26 16.30 4.18
N SER A 116 7.27 15.39 4.14
CA SER A 116 5.86 15.76 4.04
C SER A 116 5.29 16.45 5.30
N VAL A 117 5.89 16.20 6.48
CA VAL A 117 5.59 16.93 7.71
C VAL A 117 6.21 18.33 7.71
N LEU A 118 7.40 18.48 7.10
CA LEU A 118 8.12 19.75 7.01
C LEU A 118 7.50 20.73 5.99
N LEU A 119 6.86 20.24 4.93
CA LEU A 119 6.17 21.08 3.94
C LEU A 119 4.81 21.64 4.41
N LYS A 120 4.41 21.37 5.67
CA LYS A 120 3.21 21.93 6.31
C LYS A 120 3.51 23.07 7.30
N GLN A 121 4.77 23.52 7.38
CA GLN A 121 5.19 24.74 8.09
C GLN A 121 5.42 25.86 7.06
#